data_AF-A0A9C6TZ38-F1
#
_entry.id   AF-A0A9C6TZ38-F1
#
_cell.length_a   1.000
_cell.length_b   1.000
_cell.length_c   1.000
_cell.angle_alpha   90.00
_cell.angle_beta   90.00
_cell.angle_gamma   90.00
#
_symmetry.space_group_name_H-M   'P 1'
#
loop_
_entity.id
_entity.type
_entity.pdbx_description
1 polymer ?
#
loop_
_entity_poly.entity_id
_entity_poly.type
_entity_poly.pdbx_seq_one_letter_code
_entity_poly.pdbx_strand_id
1 'polypeptide(L)'
;MEIAYGQESFKCPDDYGFYPHSVSCDKYWKCDNGVSELKTCGNGLAFDASDDKFLTENCDYLHNTDCGDRTQLEPAISTPHCPRLYGIFADEKKCDTFWNCWNGEASRYQCSPGLAYDREARVCMWADKVPECKNEEVANGFACPAAGEIAGAGGSFSRHAHPEDCRKYYICMEGVAREYGCPIGTVFKIGDSEGSGVCEDPEDVPGCEDYYGDLDLKTIRKSELLQGLQGNGQSRANANSQPPAAAPKAASKPRPAAPARPAPQSRPATAQPGQGFDDAE
;
A
#
# COMPACT_ATOMS: atom_id res chain seq x y z
N MET A 1 34.26 19.78 30.25
CA MET A 1 34.15 18.46 30.87
C MET A 1 33.87 17.51 29.73
N GLU A 2 34.92 16.91 29.17
CA GLU A 2 34.83 16.00 28.04
C GLU A 2 34.33 14.65 28.56
N ILE A 3 33.20 14.18 28.04
CA ILE A 3 32.72 12.83 28.32
C ILE A 3 33.33 11.93 27.26
N ALA A 4 34.35 11.17 27.66
CA ALA A 4 34.90 10.09 26.87
C ALA A 4 33.86 8.98 26.76
N TYR A 5 33.29 8.78 25.57
CA TYR A 5 32.53 7.58 25.24
C TYR A 5 33.51 6.41 25.19
N GLY A 6 33.58 5.63 26.27
CA GLY A 6 34.26 4.35 26.25
C GLY A 6 33.58 3.44 25.24
N GLN A 7 34.33 2.94 24.26
CA GLN A 7 33.88 1.83 23.44
C GLN A 7 33.63 0.65 24.38
N GLU A 8 32.37 0.22 24.53
CA GLU A 8 32.11 -1.11 25.06
C GLU A 8 32.79 -2.10 24.11
N SER A 9 33.78 -2.83 24.62
CA SER A 9 34.44 -3.88 23.87
C SER A 9 33.48 -5.06 23.76
N PHE A 10 32.62 -5.08 22.75
CA PHE A 10 31.79 -6.23 22.45
C PHE A 10 32.69 -7.40 22.02
N LYS A 11 32.44 -8.57 22.59
CA LYS A 11 33.15 -9.80 22.21
C LYS A 11 32.21 -10.66 21.39
N CYS A 12 32.60 -10.96 20.16
CA CYS A 12 31.85 -11.84 19.26
C CYS A 12 31.59 -13.21 19.90
N PRO A 13 30.32 -13.64 20.00
CA PRO A 13 29.98 -15.00 20.44
C PRO A 13 30.51 -16.08 19.49
N ASP A 14 30.40 -15.85 18.18
CA ASP A 14 30.93 -16.69 17.12
C ASP A 14 31.77 -15.87 16.11
N ASP A 15 32.56 -16.55 15.27
CA ASP A 15 33.42 -15.91 14.28
C ASP A 15 32.64 -15.00 13.31
N TYR A 16 31.38 -15.36 13.02
CA TYR A 16 30.48 -14.62 12.13
C TYR A 16 29.11 -14.43 12.79
N GLY A 17 28.46 -13.30 12.52
CA GLY A 17 27.07 -13.09 12.91
C GLY A 17 26.69 -11.63 13.11
N PHE A 18 25.42 -11.40 13.42
CA PHE A 18 24.81 -10.10 13.63
C PHE A 18 24.05 -10.11 14.96
N TYR A 19 24.58 -9.40 15.96
CA TYR A 19 24.09 -9.47 17.33
C TYR A 19 23.46 -8.16 17.77
N PRO A 20 22.34 -8.16 18.50
CA PRO A 20 21.70 -6.93 18.95
C PRO A 20 22.61 -6.14 19.90
N HIS A 21 22.55 -4.81 19.83
CA HIS A 21 23.17 -3.96 20.85
C HIS A 21 22.43 -4.11 22.19
N SER A 22 23.13 -4.00 23.32
CA SER A 22 22.57 -4.24 24.67
C SER A 22 21.47 -3.25 25.07
N VAL A 23 21.54 -2.01 24.57
CA VAL A 23 20.63 -0.92 24.96
C VAL A 23 19.97 -0.17 23.80
N SER A 24 20.46 -0.33 22.57
CA SER A 24 19.95 0.43 21.40
C SER A 24 19.24 -0.53 20.45
N CYS A 25 18.01 -0.18 20.07
CA CYS A 25 17.23 -1.04 19.19
C CYS A 25 17.69 -0.96 17.74
N ASP A 26 18.23 0.19 17.34
CA ASP A 26 18.68 0.49 15.99
C ASP A 26 20.18 0.27 15.76
N LYS A 27 20.88 -0.34 16.73
CA LYS A 27 22.28 -0.75 16.59
C LYS A 27 22.43 -2.25 16.76
N TYR A 28 23.47 -2.77 16.10
CA TYR A 28 23.86 -4.17 16.16
C TYR A 28 25.35 -4.31 15.91
N TRP A 29 25.91 -5.44 16.33
CA TRP A 29 27.29 -5.81 16.11
C TRP A 29 27.40 -6.78 14.96
N LYS A 30 28.21 -6.45 13.96
CA LYS A 30 28.63 -7.39 12.93
C LYS A 30 29.94 -8.04 13.36
N CYS A 31 29.96 -9.37 13.40
CA CYS A 31 31.17 -10.16 13.63
C CYS A 31 31.68 -10.73 12.32
N ASP A 32 32.97 -10.56 12.07
CA ASP A 32 33.70 -11.13 10.94
C ASP A 32 35.06 -11.62 11.44
N ASN A 33 35.29 -12.94 11.36
CA ASN A 33 36.47 -13.60 11.94
C ASN A 33 36.75 -13.19 13.40
N GLY A 34 35.69 -13.07 14.20
CA GLY A 34 35.75 -12.70 15.61
C GLY A 34 36.01 -11.21 15.88
N VAL A 35 36.13 -10.37 14.84
CA VAL A 35 36.25 -8.92 14.96
C VAL A 35 34.87 -8.29 14.92
N SER A 36 34.53 -7.53 15.96
CA SER A 36 33.24 -6.83 16.06
C SER A 36 33.28 -5.44 15.46
N GLU A 37 32.28 -5.10 14.65
CA GLU A 37 32.02 -3.75 14.14
C GLU A 37 30.62 -3.30 14.59
N LEU A 38 30.51 -2.10 15.19
CA LEU A 38 29.22 -1.51 15.53
C LEU A 38 28.56 -0.96 14.27
N LYS A 39 27.36 -1.44 13.96
CA LYS A 39 26.52 -0.97 12.87
C LYS A 39 25.27 -0.29 13.42
N THR A 40 24.67 0.57 12.59
CA THR A 40 23.43 1.28 12.90
C THR A 40 22.48 1.08 11.72
N CYS A 41 21.24 0.70 11.99
CA CYS A 41 20.17 0.61 11.01
C CYS A 41 19.82 2.01 10.45
N GLY A 42 19.11 2.04 9.32
CA GLY A 42 18.61 3.30 8.76
C GLY A 42 17.75 4.08 9.76
N ASN A 43 17.77 5.42 9.70
CA ASN A 43 17.04 6.26 10.65
C ASN A 43 15.53 5.97 10.61
N GLY A 44 14.99 5.37 11.67
CA GLY A 44 13.59 4.90 11.74
C GLY A 44 13.40 3.39 11.59
N LEU A 45 14.49 2.64 11.45
CA LEU A 45 14.51 1.18 11.48
C LEU A 45 15.17 0.67 12.76
N ALA A 46 14.86 -0.58 13.10
CA ALA A 46 15.40 -1.31 14.24
C ALA A 46 16.03 -2.63 13.76
N PHE A 47 17.05 -3.09 14.47
CA PHE A 47 17.67 -4.38 14.19
C PHE A 47 16.77 -5.50 14.69
N ASP A 48 16.37 -6.35 13.75
CA ASP A 48 15.54 -7.52 13.97
C ASP A 48 16.42 -8.72 14.35
N ALA A 49 16.38 -9.06 15.64
CA ALA A 49 17.14 -10.16 16.24
C ALA A 49 16.29 -11.45 16.41
N SER A 50 15.23 -11.62 15.62
CA SER A 50 14.37 -12.81 15.67
C SER A 50 15.02 -14.08 15.09
N ASP A 51 16.13 -13.94 14.36
CA ASP A 51 16.94 -15.07 13.92
C ASP A 51 17.80 -15.59 15.08
N ASP A 52 17.37 -16.71 15.69
CA ASP A 52 18.09 -17.38 16.78
C ASP A 52 19.55 -17.76 16.43
N LYS A 53 19.90 -17.81 15.14
CA LYS A 53 21.26 -18.12 14.69
C LYS A 53 22.12 -16.88 14.46
N PHE A 54 21.53 -15.68 14.51
CA PHE A 54 22.22 -14.42 14.28
C PHE A 54 22.98 -14.36 12.94
N LEU A 55 22.48 -15.03 11.90
CA LEU A 55 23.14 -15.07 10.58
C LEU A 55 22.53 -14.08 9.58
N THR A 56 21.39 -13.49 9.93
CA THR A 56 20.66 -12.56 9.07
C THR A 56 20.91 -11.11 9.50
N GLU A 57 21.45 -10.30 8.60
CA GLU A 57 21.53 -8.84 8.79
C GLU A 57 20.22 -8.20 8.35
N ASN A 58 19.27 -8.05 9.29
CA ASN A 58 17.96 -7.48 9.00
C ASN A 58 17.68 -6.23 9.84
N CYS A 59 17.30 -5.15 9.16
CA CYS A 59 16.74 -3.96 9.78
C CYS A 59 15.31 -3.80 9.27
N ASP A 60 14.35 -3.77 10.18
CA ASP A 60 12.92 -3.62 9.88
C ASP A 60 12.38 -2.34 10.52
N TYR A 61 11.15 -1.96 10.21
CA TYR A 61 10.49 -0.85 10.87
C TYR A 61 10.38 -1.12 12.38
N LEU A 62 10.54 -0.06 13.17
CA LEU A 62 10.47 -0.07 14.63
C LEU A 62 9.27 -0.83 15.23
N HIS A 63 8.16 -0.91 14.50
CA HIS A 63 6.94 -1.56 14.96
C HIS A 63 6.80 -3.04 14.60
N ASN A 64 7.66 -3.52 13.69
CA ASN A 64 7.75 -4.94 13.33
C ASN A 64 8.78 -5.66 14.21
N THR A 65 9.65 -4.91 14.87
CA THR A 65 10.75 -5.44 15.68
C THR A 65 10.40 -5.44 17.17
N ASP A 66 10.73 -6.52 17.87
CA ASP A 66 10.73 -6.55 19.33
C ASP A 66 12.05 -5.98 19.87
N CYS A 67 11.98 -4.77 20.42
CA CYS A 67 13.12 -4.11 21.03
C CYS A 67 13.42 -4.63 22.45
N GLY A 68 12.45 -5.24 23.15
CA GLY A 68 12.56 -5.54 24.58
C GLY A 68 13.03 -4.31 25.38
N ASP A 69 14.09 -4.48 26.17
CA ASP A 69 14.68 -3.42 26.99
C ASP A 69 15.61 -2.45 26.23
N ARG A 70 15.83 -2.67 24.92
CA ARG A 70 16.69 -1.83 24.08
C ARG A 70 15.95 -0.56 23.67
N THR A 71 15.81 0.41 24.57
CA THR A 71 14.99 1.60 24.31
C THR A 71 15.73 2.74 23.61
N GLN A 72 17.05 2.68 23.46
CA GLN A 72 17.82 3.75 22.84
C GLN A 72 17.70 3.71 21.32
N LEU A 73 17.59 4.90 20.73
CA LEU A 73 17.56 5.11 19.29
C LEU A 73 18.43 6.31 18.95
N GLU A 74 19.00 6.31 17.75
CA GLU A 74 19.60 7.49 17.16
C GLU A 74 18.57 8.63 17.06
N PRO A 75 19.05 9.89 17.17
CA PRO A 75 18.21 11.06 16.97
C PRO A 75 17.45 10.99 15.64
N ALA A 76 16.19 11.42 15.65
CA ALA A 76 15.38 11.47 14.44
C ALA A 76 15.97 12.47 13.44
N ILE A 77 16.03 12.07 12.16
CA ILE A 77 16.34 12.95 11.04
C ILE A 77 15.04 13.18 10.30
N SER A 78 14.49 14.37 10.42
CA SER A 78 13.18 14.70 9.86
C SER A 78 13.30 15.44 8.52
N THR A 79 12.42 15.10 7.60
CA THR A 79 12.17 15.79 6.32
C THR A 79 10.66 16.10 6.21
N PRO A 80 10.20 16.87 5.21
CA PRO A 80 8.76 17.12 5.06
C PRO A 80 7.94 15.83 5.05
N HIS A 81 6.94 15.75 5.92
CA HIS A 81 6.07 14.58 6.15
C HIS A 81 6.71 13.31 6.74
N CYS A 82 8.03 13.32 6.97
CA CYS A 82 8.76 12.19 7.51
C CYS A 82 9.46 12.58 8.82
N PRO A 83 8.86 12.27 9.98
CA PRO A 83 9.52 12.38 11.28
C PRO A 83 10.88 11.67 11.33
N ARG A 84 11.03 10.55 10.62
CA ARG A 84 12.31 9.83 10.40
C ARG A 84 12.45 9.45 8.93
N LEU A 85 13.67 9.17 8.48
CA LEU A 85 13.96 8.86 7.06
C LEU A 85 13.20 7.61 6.55
N TYR A 86 12.96 6.64 7.43
CA TYR A 86 12.18 5.44 7.13
C TYR A 86 10.99 5.33 8.07
N GLY A 87 9.80 5.06 7.53
CA GLY A 87 8.61 4.79 8.33
C GLY A 87 7.30 5.10 7.60
N ILE A 88 6.20 4.83 8.28
CA ILE A 88 4.85 5.18 7.83
C ILE A 88 4.26 6.12 8.88
N PHE A 89 3.84 7.30 8.44
CA PHE A 89 3.42 8.38 9.33
C PHE A 89 2.11 8.98 8.84
N ALA A 90 1.12 9.15 9.71
CA ALA A 90 -0.10 9.85 9.28
C ALA A 90 0.14 11.34 9.09
N ASP A 91 -0.66 11.93 8.23
CA ASP A 91 -0.73 13.37 8.05
C ASP A 91 -1.22 14.07 9.33
N GLU A 92 -0.73 15.28 9.61
CA GLU A 92 -1.11 16.02 10.82
C GLU A 92 -2.50 16.65 10.74
N LYS A 93 -3.00 16.89 9.51
CA LYS A 93 -4.23 17.65 9.27
C LYS A 93 -5.33 16.81 8.64
N LYS A 94 -4.97 15.74 7.94
CA LYS A 94 -5.89 14.91 7.17
C LYS A 94 -5.93 13.48 7.71
N CYS A 95 -7.04 13.13 8.34
CA CYS A 95 -7.27 11.81 8.92
C CYS A 95 -7.23 10.66 7.90
N ASP A 96 -7.59 10.92 6.66
CA ASP A 96 -7.56 9.94 5.57
C ASP A 96 -6.16 9.77 4.94
N THR A 97 -5.17 10.59 5.32
CA THR A 97 -3.90 10.69 4.60
C THR A 97 -2.75 10.18 5.46
N PHE A 98 -1.84 9.44 4.83
CA PHE A 98 -0.59 9.01 5.45
C PHE A 98 0.55 9.01 4.43
N TRP A 99 1.77 8.91 4.95
CA TRP A 99 3.00 9.07 4.20
C TRP A 99 3.87 7.84 4.40
N ASN A 100 4.31 7.23 3.31
CA ASN A 100 5.38 6.22 3.34
C ASN A 100 6.69 6.93 3.03
N CYS A 101 7.65 6.84 3.96
CA CYS A 101 8.93 7.50 3.88
C CYS A 101 10.01 6.50 3.55
N TRP A 102 10.72 6.75 2.45
CA TRP A 102 11.89 5.99 2.02
C TRP A 102 13.08 6.92 1.88
N ASN A 103 14.07 6.77 2.76
CA ASN A 103 15.23 7.65 2.82
C ASN A 103 14.88 9.16 2.88
N GLY A 104 13.79 9.50 3.58
CA GLY A 104 13.28 10.87 3.74
C GLY A 104 12.44 11.38 2.57
N GLU A 105 12.25 10.59 1.51
CA GLU A 105 11.31 10.90 0.43
C GLU A 105 9.92 10.38 0.78
N ALA A 106 8.95 11.29 0.85
CA ALA A 106 7.58 10.99 1.27
C ALA A 106 6.68 10.68 0.06
N SER A 107 6.13 9.47 0.03
CA SER A 107 5.05 9.11 -0.88
C SER A 107 3.70 9.26 -0.17
N ARG A 108 2.80 10.06 -0.75
CA ARG A 108 1.46 10.31 -0.20
C ARG A 108 0.51 9.15 -0.51
N TYR A 109 -0.21 8.69 0.50
CA TYR A 109 -1.30 7.74 0.38
C TYR A 109 -2.57 8.29 1.01
N GLN A 110 -3.70 7.85 0.48
CA GLN A 110 -5.01 8.10 1.05
C GLN A 110 -5.70 6.78 1.32
N CYS A 111 -6.33 6.69 2.48
CA CYS A 111 -7.27 5.66 2.81
C CYS A 111 -8.45 5.70 1.83
N SER A 112 -9.12 4.55 1.69
CA SER A 112 -10.39 4.54 0.96
C SER A 112 -11.37 5.49 1.64
N PRO A 113 -12.33 6.04 0.88
CA PRO A 113 -13.26 7.00 1.42
C PRO A 113 -14.02 6.52 2.67
N GLY A 114 -14.25 7.43 3.63
CA GLY A 114 -14.86 7.10 4.93
C GLY A 114 -13.93 6.37 5.92
N LEU A 115 -12.68 6.09 5.55
CA LEU A 115 -11.66 5.53 6.44
C LEU A 115 -10.65 6.59 6.88
N ALA A 116 -10.14 6.45 8.10
CA ALA A 116 -9.03 7.20 8.63
C ALA A 116 -7.84 6.27 8.89
N TYR A 117 -6.62 6.79 8.76
CA TYR A 117 -5.40 6.06 9.08
C TYR A 117 -5.19 6.01 10.60
N ASP A 118 -5.21 4.81 11.16
CA ASP A 118 -4.86 4.58 12.56
C ASP A 118 -3.33 4.51 12.71
N ARG A 119 -2.74 5.40 13.52
CA ARG A 119 -1.28 5.46 13.71
C ARG A 119 -0.71 4.27 14.47
N GLU A 120 -1.49 3.68 15.37
CA GLU A 120 -1.06 2.60 16.25
C GLU A 120 -1.18 1.26 15.54
N ALA A 121 -2.34 0.98 14.94
CA ALA A 121 -2.61 -0.21 14.15
C ALA A 121 -1.98 -0.16 12.75
N ARG A 122 -1.60 1.03 12.26
CA ARG A 122 -0.95 1.28 10.95
C ARG A 122 -1.78 0.81 9.77
N VAL A 123 -3.09 0.93 9.89
CA VAL A 123 -4.06 0.51 8.88
C VAL A 123 -5.16 1.57 8.74
N CYS A 124 -5.77 1.61 7.57
CA CYS A 124 -6.98 2.40 7.38
C CYS A 124 -8.16 1.69 8.05
N MET A 125 -8.78 2.35 9.01
CA MET A 125 -9.97 1.87 9.72
C MET A 125 -11.10 2.87 9.59
N TRP A 126 -12.31 2.49 10.00
CA TRP A 126 -13.44 3.43 10.05
C TRP A 126 -13.08 4.62 10.94
N ALA A 127 -13.38 5.85 10.48
CA ALA A 127 -12.96 7.05 11.19
C ALA A 127 -13.56 7.16 12.60
N ASP A 128 -14.76 6.62 12.83
CA ASP A 128 -15.38 6.51 14.17
C ASP A 128 -14.63 5.57 15.14
N LYS A 129 -13.66 4.80 14.66
CA LYS A 129 -12.77 3.94 15.46
C LYS A 129 -11.39 4.53 15.68
N VAL A 130 -11.03 5.62 15.00
CA VAL A 130 -9.75 6.31 15.18
C VAL A 130 -9.98 7.49 16.12
N PRO A 131 -9.52 7.44 17.39
CA PRO A 131 -9.91 8.41 18.43
C PRO A 131 -9.63 9.87 18.10
N GLU A 132 -8.60 10.11 17.29
CA GLU A 132 -8.11 11.43 16.89
C GLU A 132 -8.90 12.03 15.71
N CYS A 133 -9.84 11.27 15.12
CA CYS A 133 -10.48 11.59 13.85
C CYS A 133 -11.99 11.64 13.94
N LYS A 134 -12.61 12.44 13.08
CA LYS A 134 -14.07 12.57 12.96
C LYS A 134 -14.55 12.11 11.59
N ASN A 135 -15.79 11.62 11.52
CA ASN A 135 -16.36 11.15 10.26
C ASN A 135 -16.50 12.28 9.23
N GLU A 136 -16.78 13.51 9.68
CA GLU A 136 -16.94 14.66 8.79
C GLU A 136 -15.63 15.00 8.05
N GLU A 137 -14.48 14.71 8.65
CA GLU A 137 -13.16 14.96 8.07
C GLU A 137 -12.80 13.99 6.93
N VAL A 138 -13.45 12.81 6.90
CA VAL A 138 -13.22 11.76 5.89
C VAL A 138 -14.39 11.56 4.93
N ALA A 139 -15.50 12.25 5.14
CA ALA A 139 -16.71 12.18 4.31
C ALA A 139 -16.70 13.20 3.14
N ASN A 140 -15.55 13.81 2.83
CA ASN A 140 -15.39 14.80 1.75
C ASN A 140 -16.46 15.93 1.78
N GLY A 141 -16.88 16.32 2.98
CA GLY A 141 -17.89 17.38 3.17
C GLY A 141 -19.35 16.95 2.98
N PHE A 142 -19.62 15.67 2.70
CA PHE A 142 -20.98 15.15 2.65
C PHE A 142 -21.52 14.90 4.06
N ALA A 143 -22.68 15.49 4.35
CA ALA A 143 -23.41 15.28 5.60
C ALA A 143 -24.66 14.43 5.35
N CYS A 144 -24.89 13.44 6.21
CA CYS A 144 -26.12 12.66 6.14
C CYS A 144 -27.34 13.51 6.49
N PRO A 145 -28.50 13.25 5.85
CA PRO A 145 -29.76 13.82 6.28
C PRO A 145 -30.07 13.49 7.74
N ALA A 146 -30.84 14.33 8.41
CA ALA A 146 -31.11 14.15 9.83
C ALA A 146 -31.97 12.90 10.09
N ALA A 147 -31.79 12.29 11.26
CA ALA A 147 -32.53 11.10 11.65
C ALA A 147 -34.04 11.36 11.63
N GLY A 148 -34.77 10.61 10.80
CA GLY A 148 -36.22 10.74 10.65
C GLY A 148 -36.69 11.65 9.51
N GLU A 149 -35.78 12.29 8.77
CA GLU A 149 -36.13 13.08 7.56
C GLU A 149 -36.45 12.18 6.36
N ILE A 150 -35.89 10.96 6.31
CA ILE A 150 -36.10 10.04 5.19
C ILE A 150 -37.22 9.05 5.54
N ALA A 151 -38.42 9.30 5.02
CA ALA A 151 -39.55 8.39 5.16
C ALA A 151 -39.29 7.10 4.35
N GLY A 152 -39.30 5.95 5.03
CA GLY A 152 -39.12 4.65 4.35
C GLY A 152 -37.69 4.15 4.27
N ALA A 153 -36.76 4.69 5.07
CA ALA A 153 -35.52 3.97 5.45
C ALA A 153 -35.87 2.73 6.29
N GLY A 154 -36.53 1.75 5.67
CA GLY A 154 -37.12 0.56 6.27
C GLY A 154 -36.11 -0.45 6.85
N GLY A 155 -34.90 0.01 7.17
CA GLY A 155 -33.83 -0.78 7.77
C GLY A 155 -32.53 0.01 7.84
N SER A 156 -32.37 0.87 8.85
CA SER A 156 -31.11 1.40 9.38
C SER A 156 -30.13 2.18 8.49
N PHE A 157 -30.33 2.28 7.17
CA PHE A 157 -29.43 3.02 6.29
C PHE A 157 -30.11 3.60 5.04
N SER A 158 -29.51 4.66 4.49
CA SER A 158 -29.95 5.33 3.24
C SER A 158 -28.78 5.54 2.29
N ARG A 159 -29.04 5.57 0.98
CA ARG A 159 -28.04 5.77 -0.08
C ARG A 159 -28.25 7.13 -0.77
N HIS A 160 -27.15 7.82 -1.07
CA HIS A 160 -27.13 9.17 -1.64
C HIS A 160 -26.05 9.28 -2.72
N ALA A 161 -26.31 10.02 -3.80
CA ALA A 161 -25.33 10.20 -4.86
C ALA A 161 -24.11 11.02 -4.40
N HIS A 162 -22.94 10.74 -4.96
CA HIS A 162 -21.76 11.58 -4.76
C HIS A 162 -21.84 12.82 -5.66
N PRO A 163 -21.54 14.04 -5.16
CA PRO A 163 -21.74 15.29 -5.91
C PRO A 163 -20.76 15.48 -7.08
N GLU A 164 -19.59 14.84 -7.03
CA GLU A 164 -18.53 15.06 -8.01
C GLU A 164 -18.21 13.84 -8.88
N ASP A 165 -18.83 12.67 -8.61
CA ASP A 165 -18.43 11.42 -9.27
C ASP A 165 -19.61 10.45 -9.38
N CYS A 166 -20.10 10.23 -10.60
CA CYS A 166 -21.21 9.34 -10.89
C CYS A 166 -21.00 7.89 -10.40
N ARG A 167 -19.76 7.40 -10.33
CA ARG A 167 -19.49 6.02 -9.88
C ARG A 167 -19.57 5.90 -8.35
N LYS A 168 -19.55 7.02 -7.64
CA LYS A 168 -19.50 7.03 -6.19
C LYS A 168 -20.84 7.40 -5.56
N TYR A 169 -21.03 6.94 -4.33
CA TYR A 169 -22.23 7.22 -3.55
C TYR A 169 -21.93 7.12 -2.07
N TYR A 170 -22.77 7.74 -1.23
CA TYR A 170 -22.70 7.64 0.21
C TYR A 170 -23.76 6.70 0.75
N ILE A 171 -23.40 5.85 1.71
CA ILE A 171 -24.33 5.15 2.58
C ILE A 171 -24.30 5.85 3.94
N CYS A 172 -25.46 6.35 4.35
CA CYS A 172 -25.67 6.88 5.68
C CYS A 172 -26.19 5.77 6.59
N MET A 173 -25.47 5.47 7.66
CA MET A 173 -25.88 4.58 8.75
C MET A 173 -25.86 5.38 10.04
N GLU A 174 -27.01 5.55 10.69
CA GLU A 174 -27.12 6.29 11.97
C GLU A 174 -26.52 7.72 11.91
N GLY A 175 -26.64 8.38 10.75
CA GLY A 175 -26.09 9.73 10.53
C GLY A 175 -24.61 9.77 10.12
N VAL A 176 -23.93 8.62 10.05
CA VAL A 176 -22.55 8.52 9.58
C VAL A 176 -22.51 8.24 8.09
N ALA A 177 -21.91 9.15 7.33
CA ALA A 177 -21.70 9.01 5.90
C ALA A 177 -20.48 8.13 5.62
N ARG A 178 -20.66 7.13 4.76
CA ARG A 178 -19.59 6.28 4.25
C ARG A 178 -19.64 6.30 2.73
N GLU A 179 -18.55 6.67 2.08
CA GLU A 179 -18.47 6.70 0.62
C GLU A 179 -18.12 5.30 0.08
N TYR A 180 -18.81 4.91 -0.98
CA TYR A 180 -18.67 3.64 -1.68
C TYR A 180 -18.58 3.90 -3.18
N GLY A 181 -18.03 2.92 -3.90
CA GLY A 181 -18.00 2.91 -5.36
C GLY A 181 -18.88 1.81 -5.92
N CYS A 182 -19.54 2.10 -7.03
CA CYS A 182 -20.15 1.09 -7.87
C CYS A 182 -19.07 0.21 -8.53
N PRO A 183 -19.38 -1.08 -8.79
CA PRO A 183 -18.51 -1.96 -9.58
C PRO A 183 -18.08 -1.31 -10.91
N ILE A 184 -16.90 -1.66 -11.42
CA ILE A 184 -16.42 -1.05 -12.66
C ILE A 184 -17.39 -1.30 -13.82
N GLY A 185 -17.69 -0.22 -14.54
CA GLY A 185 -18.63 -0.20 -15.65
C GLY A 185 -20.07 0.06 -15.21
N THR A 186 -20.31 0.51 -13.97
CA THR A 186 -21.63 0.94 -13.49
C THR A 186 -21.50 2.26 -12.73
N VAL A 187 -22.56 3.04 -12.69
CA VAL A 187 -22.65 4.31 -11.96
C VAL A 187 -23.86 4.32 -11.03
N PHE A 188 -23.87 5.18 -10.03
CA PHE A 188 -24.92 5.24 -9.04
C PHE A 188 -26.15 5.97 -9.56
N LYS A 189 -27.28 5.26 -9.60
CA LYS A 189 -28.60 5.79 -9.91
C LYS A 189 -29.39 6.01 -8.62
N ILE A 190 -29.85 7.23 -8.41
CA ILE A 190 -30.79 7.56 -7.33
C ILE A 190 -32.12 6.83 -7.59
N GLY A 191 -32.64 6.14 -6.59
CA GLY A 191 -33.89 5.39 -6.70
C GLY A 191 -35.13 6.27 -6.50
N ASP A 192 -36.30 5.70 -6.78
CA ASP A 192 -37.58 6.43 -6.74
C ASP A 192 -38.00 6.83 -5.32
N SER A 193 -37.53 6.12 -4.29
CA SER A 193 -37.72 6.49 -2.89
C SER A 193 -36.54 7.29 -2.35
N GLU A 194 -36.80 8.27 -1.49
CA GLU A 194 -35.76 9.05 -0.84
C GLU A 194 -34.80 8.14 -0.06
N GLY A 195 -33.49 8.40 -0.19
CA GLY A 195 -32.48 7.57 0.44
C GLY A 195 -32.34 6.17 -0.15
N SER A 196 -32.84 5.92 -1.36
CA SER A 196 -32.62 4.69 -2.11
C SER A 196 -31.76 4.93 -3.35
N GLY A 197 -31.12 3.87 -3.85
CA GLY A 197 -30.35 3.92 -5.09
C GLY A 197 -29.61 2.62 -5.35
N VAL A 198 -29.24 2.42 -6.60
CA VAL A 198 -28.62 1.20 -7.12
C VAL A 198 -27.51 1.56 -8.10
N CYS A 199 -26.55 0.66 -8.28
CA CYS A 199 -25.58 0.79 -9.36
C CYS A 199 -26.22 0.28 -10.67
N GLU A 200 -26.18 1.10 -11.71
CA GLU A 200 -26.81 0.84 -13.00
C GLU A 200 -25.83 1.15 -14.16
N ASP A 201 -26.18 0.75 -15.38
CA ASP A 201 -25.43 1.14 -16.57
C ASP A 201 -25.36 2.68 -16.73
N PRO A 202 -24.19 3.24 -17.07
CA PRO A 202 -24.04 4.68 -17.33
C PRO A 202 -25.07 5.26 -18.30
N GLU A 203 -25.45 4.52 -19.35
CA GLU A 203 -26.42 4.99 -20.35
C GLU A 203 -27.82 5.25 -19.76
N ASP A 204 -28.16 4.60 -18.64
CA ASP A 204 -29.45 4.68 -17.95
C ASP A 204 -29.47 5.70 -16.81
N VAL A 205 -28.37 6.45 -16.61
CA VAL A 205 -28.21 7.46 -15.56
C VAL A 205 -27.95 8.82 -16.19
N PRO A 206 -28.95 9.74 -16.14
CA PRO A 206 -28.83 11.05 -16.76
C PRO A 206 -27.61 11.84 -16.29
N GLY A 207 -26.79 12.30 -17.23
CA GLY A 207 -25.57 13.07 -16.98
C GLY A 207 -24.32 12.23 -16.69
N CYS A 208 -24.44 10.89 -16.73
CA CYS A 208 -23.33 9.97 -16.50
C CYS A 208 -23.07 9.05 -17.71
N GLU A 209 -23.74 9.28 -18.85
CA GLU A 209 -23.77 8.39 -20.02
C GLU A 209 -22.36 8.09 -20.55
N ASP A 210 -21.52 9.11 -20.62
CA ASP A 210 -20.16 9.01 -21.15
C ASP A 210 -19.09 8.84 -20.05
N TYR A 211 -19.47 8.46 -18.82
CA TYR A 211 -18.56 8.44 -17.67
C TYR A 211 -17.28 7.62 -17.91
N TYR A 212 -17.38 6.49 -18.62
CA TYR A 212 -16.22 5.65 -18.95
C TYR A 212 -15.61 5.94 -20.33
N GLY A 213 -16.20 6.84 -21.12
CA GLY A 213 -15.77 7.18 -22.48
C GLY A 213 -15.52 5.94 -23.35
N ASP A 214 -14.37 5.89 -24.01
CA ASP A 214 -13.97 4.82 -24.93
C ASP A 214 -13.30 3.60 -24.25
N LEU A 215 -13.33 3.52 -22.91
CA LEU A 215 -12.69 2.40 -22.21
C LEU A 215 -13.38 1.07 -22.58
N ASP A 216 -12.59 0.07 -23.00
CA ASP A 216 -13.12 -1.28 -23.25
C ASP A 216 -13.44 -1.99 -21.92
N LEU A 217 -14.62 -1.70 -21.40
CA LEU A 217 -15.17 -2.27 -20.16
C LEU A 217 -15.23 -3.81 -20.20
N LYS A 218 -15.29 -4.44 -21.39
CA LYS A 218 -15.28 -5.90 -21.52
C LYS A 218 -13.93 -6.50 -21.15
N THR A 219 -12.85 -5.82 -21.50
CA THR A 219 -11.50 -6.22 -21.11
C THR A 219 -11.25 -5.97 -19.63
N ILE A 220 -11.72 -4.84 -19.08
CA ILE A 220 -11.53 -4.47 -17.66
C ILE A 220 -12.31 -5.40 -16.72
N ARG A 221 -13.59 -5.68 -16.99
CA ARG A 221 -14.40 -6.60 -16.18
C ARG A 221 -13.81 -8.02 -16.16
N LYS A 222 -13.15 -8.44 -17.24
CA LYS A 222 -12.47 -9.73 -17.32
C LYS A 222 -11.18 -9.77 -16.48
N SER A 223 -10.42 -8.66 -16.44
CA SER A 223 -9.24 -8.57 -15.57
C SER A 223 -9.59 -8.55 -14.08
N GLU A 224 -10.68 -7.89 -13.67
CA GLU A 224 -11.11 -7.88 -12.26
C GLU A 224 -11.62 -9.25 -11.79
N LEU A 225 -12.37 -9.97 -12.64
CA LEU A 225 -12.79 -11.35 -12.34
C LEU A 225 -11.58 -12.28 -12.14
N LEU A 226 -10.50 -12.07 -12.89
CA LEU A 226 -9.26 -12.82 -12.75
C LEU A 226 -8.48 -12.43 -11.48
N GLN A 227 -8.54 -11.16 -11.06
CA GLN A 227 -7.91 -10.68 -9.83
C GLN A 227 -8.65 -11.15 -8.56
N GLY A 228 -9.97 -11.24 -8.60
CA GLY A 228 -10.80 -11.76 -7.49
C GLY A 228 -10.64 -13.26 -7.23
N LEU A 229 -10.09 -14.03 -8.16
CA LEU A 229 -9.84 -15.47 -8.00
C LEU A 229 -8.50 -15.80 -7.32
N GLN A 230 -7.61 -14.82 -7.14
CA GLN A 230 -6.28 -15.05 -6.55
C GLN A 230 -6.22 -14.83 -5.03
N GLY A 231 -7.34 -14.49 -4.39
CA GLY A 231 -7.41 -14.18 -2.96
C GLY A 231 -8.53 -14.87 -2.21
N ASN A 232 -8.49 -16.21 -2.07
CA ASN A 232 -8.67 -16.84 -0.75
C ASN A 232 -8.43 -18.36 -0.77
N GLY A 233 -7.88 -18.84 0.34
CA GLY A 233 -7.40 -20.19 0.55
C GLY A 233 -8.44 -21.29 0.46
N GLN A 234 -7.95 -22.45 0.02
CA GLN A 234 -8.16 -23.75 0.64
C GLN A 234 -9.51 -23.97 1.34
N SER A 235 -10.41 -24.66 0.65
CA SER A 235 -11.40 -25.51 1.29
C SER A 235 -11.18 -26.95 0.84
N ARG A 236 -10.72 -27.77 1.79
CA ARG A 236 -10.63 -29.22 1.68
C ARG A 236 -11.97 -29.79 1.25
N ALA A 237 -12.00 -30.48 0.11
CA ALA A 237 -12.99 -31.50 -0.17
C ALA A 237 -12.25 -32.80 -0.50
N ASN A 238 -12.41 -33.75 0.42
CA ASN A 238 -11.88 -35.09 0.39
C ASN A 238 -12.60 -35.88 -0.72
N ALA A 239 -11.88 -36.34 -1.74
CA ALA A 239 -12.39 -37.32 -2.69
C ALA A 239 -11.27 -38.28 -3.08
N ASN A 240 -11.40 -39.47 -2.51
CA ASN A 240 -10.58 -40.64 -2.61
C ASN A 240 -10.70 -41.28 -4.00
N SER A 241 -9.62 -41.34 -4.78
CA SER A 241 -9.50 -42.30 -5.89
C SER A 241 -8.05 -42.47 -6.32
N GLN A 242 -7.52 -43.66 -6.09
CA GLN A 242 -6.19 -44.12 -6.49
C GLN A 242 -6.00 -44.12 -8.02
N PRO A 243 -4.77 -43.92 -8.51
CA PRO A 243 -4.45 -44.00 -9.94
C PRO A 243 -4.15 -45.44 -10.38
N PRO A 244 -4.51 -45.86 -11.61
CA PRO A 244 -3.98 -47.10 -12.18
C PRO A 244 -2.65 -46.85 -12.91
N ALA A 245 -1.69 -47.75 -12.67
CA ALA A 245 -0.49 -47.99 -13.48
C ALA A 245 -0.86 -48.89 -14.70
N ALA A 246 -0.16 -49.06 -15.84
CA ALA A 246 1.19 -48.69 -16.29
C ALA A 246 1.32 -48.80 -17.85
N ALA A 247 2.31 -48.06 -18.41
CA ALA A 247 3.28 -48.43 -19.49
C ALA A 247 2.85 -48.52 -21.00
N PRO A 248 3.80 -48.56 -21.98
CA PRO A 248 4.86 -47.57 -22.31
C PRO A 248 5.03 -47.28 -23.86
N LYS A 249 5.99 -46.36 -24.18
CA LYS A 249 6.65 -46.01 -25.48
C LYS A 249 5.93 -44.93 -26.33
N ALA A 250 6.58 -43.95 -26.97
CA ALA A 250 7.89 -43.93 -27.62
C ALA A 250 8.59 -42.55 -27.61
N ALA A 251 9.91 -42.56 -27.85
CA ALA A 251 10.82 -41.42 -27.84
C ALA A 251 10.58 -40.43 -29.00
N SER A 252 10.48 -39.14 -28.68
CA SER A 252 10.48 -38.01 -29.63
C SER A 252 11.79 -37.21 -29.52
N LYS A 253 12.40 -36.98 -30.69
CA LYS A 253 13.71 -36.33 -30.87
C LYS A 253 13.68 -34.83 -30.54
N PRO A 254 14.82 -34.20 -30.21
CA PRO A 254 14.88 -32.77 -29.90
C PRO A 254 14.62 -31.88 -31.13
N ARG A 255 13.88 -30.79 -30.91
CA ARG A 255 13.62 -29.72 -31.87
C ARG A 255 14.87 -28.82 -32.00
N PRO A 256 15.30 -28.43 -33.22
CA PRO A 256 16.46 -27.56 -33.40
C PRO A 256 16.17 -26.11 -32.96
N ALA A 257 17.20 -25.47 -32.41
CA ALA A 257 17.20 -24.09 -31.93
C ALA A 257 17.09 -23.07 -33.08
N ALA A 258 16.33 -21.99 -32.85
CA ALA A 258 16.22 -20.86 -33.77
C ALA A 258 17.49 -19.98 -33.70
N PRO A 259 17.92 -19.36 -34.81
CA PRO A 259 19.11 -18.52 -34.84
C PRO A 259 18.87 -17.15 -34.18
N ALA A 260 19.89 -16.67 -33.47
CA ALA A 260 19.92 -15.40 -32.76
C ALA A 260 19.85 -14.19 -33.73
N ARG A 261 19.09 -13.18 -33.33
CA ARG A 261 18.90 -11.91 -34.05
C ARG A 261 20.09 -10.97 -33.75
N PRO A 262 20.73 -10.34 -34.76
CA PRO A 262 21.87 -9.45 -34.52
C PRO A 262 21.44 -8.10 -33.92
N ALA A 263 22.33 -7.56 -33.08
CA ALA A 263 22.18 -6.28 -32.38
C ALA A 263 22.22 -5.07 -33.33
N PRO A 264 21.52 -3.96 -33.02
CA PRO A 264 21.54 -2.76 -33.83
C PRO A 264 22.87 -2.00 -33.68
N GLN A 265 23.49 -1.68 -34.81
CA GLN A 265 24.71 -0.87 -34.89
C GLN A 265 24.37 0.63 -34.81
N SER A 266 25.13 1.35 -33.96
CA SER A 266 25.13 2.80 -33.80
C SER A 266 25.58 3.51 -35.09
N ARG A 267 24.78 4.45 -35.59
CA ARG A 267 25.15 5.34 -36.70
C ARG A 267 26.00 6.52 -36.19
N PRO A 268 27.06 6.94 -36.92
CA PRO A 268 27.85 8.11 -36.57
C PRO A 268 27.13 9.42 -36.91
N ALA A 269 27.39 10.44 -36.10
CA ALA A 269 26.88 11.79 -36.23
C ALA A 269 27.47 12.50 -37.46
N THR A 270 26.60 13.05 -38.30
CA THR A 270 26.97 13.96 -39.39
C THR A 270 26.70 15.39 -38.95
N ALA A 271 27.72 16.24 -39.06
CA ALA A 271 27.67 17.66 -38.74
C ALA A 271 27.20 18.52 -39.93
N GLN A 272 26.84 19.78 -39.60
CA GLN A 272 26.66 21.00 -40.42
C GLN A 272 25.21 21.41 -40.78
N PRO A 273 24.98 22.69 -41.12
CA PRO A 273 25.41 23.93 -40.46
C PRO A 273 24.22 24.90 -40.25
N GLY A 274 24.44 25.96 -39.46
CA GLY A 274 23.41 26.95 -39.11
C GLY A 274 23.03 27.94 -40.22
N GLN A 275 21.86 28.56 -40.01
CA GLN A 275 21.28 29.82 -40.52
C GLN A 275 19.83 29.78 -39.99
N GLY A 276 19.19 30.79 -39.41
CA GLY A 276 19.43 32.20 -39.15
C GLY A 276 18.05 32.78 -38.76
N PHE A 277 18.03 33.65 -37.75
CA PHE A 277 17.10 34.76 -37.45
C PHE A 277 15.66 34.76 -38.01
N ASP A 278 14.66 34.98 -37.13
CA ASP A 278 13.95 36.26 -37.02
C ASP A 278 12.90 36.26 -35.86
N ASP A 279 13.11 37.21 -34.94
CA ASP A 279 12.24 38.14 -34.19
C ASP A 279 10.82 37.84 -33.65
N ALA A 280 10.64 38.39 -32.42
CA ALA A 280 9.48 39.08 -31.80
C ALA A 280 8.17 38.28 -31.61
N GLU A 281 7.42 38.38 -30.51
CA GLU A 281 7.22 39.39 -29.46
C GLU A 281 6.71 38.69 -28.18
#